data_AF-A0A453DS01-F1
#
_entry.id   AF-A0A453DS01-F1
#
_cell.length_a   1.000
_cell.length_b   1.000
_cell.length_c   1.000
_cell.angle_alpha   90.00
_cell.angle_beta   90.00
_cell.angle_gamma   90.00
#
_symmetry.space_group_name_H-M   'P 1'
#
loop_
_entity.id
_entity.type
_entity.pdbx_description
1 polymer ?
#
loop_
_entity_poly.entity_id
_entity_poly.type
_entity_poly.pdbx_seq_one_letter_code
_entity_poly.pdbx_strand_id
1 'polypeptide(L)'
;MKPFSRSLQRDLDAAAAGSLPESGAYDTDQYMLGLIFHARMRRHECLTADPAAAAVVYVPFYAGLDSAMHLGSKDLAARDALSRDVVDWLAQRPEWRAMGGRDHLLVSGRGTWDFIVNPDAVGWGNALMTFPAILNATFLTTEASPWHGNDFAVPFPSHFHPSSDAEVTGWQDRVYEMDRSFLWGFAGGARDGSQRTVRAQIMEQCGRSSRCALLGVPAPGHYAPGRAMRLLESAEFCVQPRGDGYTRKSTFDTILAGCIPVFFHPVSAYLQYIWHLPRDHRSYSVFIPHGDVVERNASIEEVLSRIPPAKVAQMREQVIRLIPTVLYRHPAAKGVTFKDAFDVALERVIDRVAKRRRAAAEGREYVDSIDGKFSWKYDLAQDREKMLAPHEFDPYINT
;
A
#
# COMPACT_ATOMS: atom_id res chain seq x y z
N MET A 1 -4.54 20.16 -28.06
CA MET A 1 -4.62 20.42 -26.60
C MET A 1 -4.90 21.90 -26.41
N LYS A 2 -6.11 22.28 -25.96
CA LYS A 2 -6.32 23.64 -25.44
C LYS A 2 -5.60 23.72 -24.09
N PRO A 3 -4.91 24.82 -23.78
CA PRO A 3 -4.24 24.95 -22.48
C PRO A 3 -5.30 24.91 -21.38
N PHE A 4 -5.04 24.10 -20.34
CA PHE A 4 -5.75 24.18 -19.07
C PHE A 4 -5.85 25.65 -18.64
N SER A 5 -7.01 26.07 -18.13
CA SER A 5 -7.25 27.46 -17.72
C SER A 5 -6.13 27.93 -16.78
N ARG A 6 -5.38 28.95 -17.20
CA ARG A 6 -4.29 29.56 -16.43
C ARG A 6 -4.75 30.12 -15.07
N SER A 7 -6.06 30.32 -14.85
CA SER A 7 -6.58 30.79 -13.57
C SER A 7 -6.52 29.71 -12.49
N LEU A 8 -6.94 28.48 -12.81
CA LEU A 8 -6.94 27.35 -11.88
C LEU A 8 -5.52 27.00 -11.41
N GLN A 9 -4.54 27.10 -12.31
CA GLN A 9 -3.13 26.86 -12.01
C GLN A 9 -2.56 27.95 -11.08
N ARG A 10 -2.95 29.22 -11.26
CA ARG A 10 -2.51 30.34 -10.41
C ARG A 10 -3.06 30.25 -8.99
N ASP A 11 -4.31 29.82 -8.84
CA ASP A 11 -4.94 29.64 -7.53
C ASP A 11 -4.32 28.45 -6.77
N LEU A 12 -3.89 27.41 -7.50
CA LEU A 12 -3.16 26.26 -6.94
C LEU A 12 -1.71 26.58 -6.52
N ASP A 13 -1.05 27.50 -7.22
CA ASP A 13 0.35 27.89 -6.98
C ASP A 13 0.49 28.99 -5.92
N ALA A 14 -0.51 29.87 -5.75
CA ALA A 14 -0.54 30.88 -4.67
C ALA A 14 -0.78 30.28 -3.27
N ALA A 15 -1.32 29.05 -3.19
CA ALA A 15 -1.65 28.34 -1.95
C ALA A 15 -0.62 27.27 -1.56
N ALA A 16 0.67 27.43 -1.88
CA ALA A 16 1.70 26.45 -1.50
C ALA A 16 1.78 26.19 0.03
N ALA A 17 1.24 27.08 0.86
CA ALA A 17 0.94 26.85 2.27
C ALA A 17 -0.53 26.35 2.46
N GLY A 18 -0.75 25.25 3.21
CA GLY A 18 -2.06 25.04 3.88
C GLY A 18 -2.84 23.72 3.72
N SER A 19 -2.32 22.66 3.11
CA SER A 19 -3.09 21.38 2.99
C SER A 19 -2.58 20.20 3.77
N LEU A 20 -1.30 20.14 4.09
CA LEU A 20 -0.81 19.22 5.11
C LEU A 20 -1.00 19.87 6.49
N PRO A 21 -1.13 19.07 7.56
CA PRO A 21 -1.24 19.62 8.91
C PRO A 21 0.03 20.39 9.28
N GLU A 22 -0.11 21.46 10.08
CA GLU A 22 1.03 22.29 10.50
C GLU A 22 2.03 21.51 11.35
N SER A 23 1.52 20.56 12.15
CA SER A 23 2.32 19.62 12.93
C SER A 23 2.20 18.20 12.37
N GLY A 24 3.26 17.40 12.55
CA GLY A 24 3.28 16.01 12.13
C GLY A 24 3.45 15.80 10.61
N ALA A 25 3.58 16.86 9.81
CA ALA A 25 3.89 16.75 8.38
C ALA A 25 5.41 16.66 8.12
N TYR A 26 5.83 15.71 7.29
CA TYR A 26 7.22 15.46 6.91
C TYR A 26 7.36 15.18 5.42
N ASP A 27 8.54 15.46 4.87
CA ASP A 27 8.90 15.08 3.50
C ASP A 27 9.32 13.60 3.42
N THR A 28 8.35 12.72 3.65
CA THR A 28 8.56 11.27 3.69
C THR A 28 8.50 10.69 2.28
N ASP A 29 9.62 10.14 1.81
CA ASP A 29 9.68 9.39 0.56
C ASP A 29 8.94 8.04 0.68
N GLN A 30 8.27 7.65 -0.41
CA GLN A 30 7.43 6.45 -0.48
C GLN A 30 8.19 5.14 -0.19
N TYR A 31 9.52 5.13 -0.32
CA TYR A 31 10.36 3.96 -0.12
C TYR A 31 11.01 3.90 1.28
N MET A 32 10.65 4.79 2.20
CA MET A 32 11.26 4.90 3.54
C MET A 32 10.65 3.95 4.59
N LEU A 33 9.74 3.06 4.20
CA LEU A 33 9.03 2.15 5.11
C LEU A 33 9.99 1.34 6.00
N GLY A 34 11.10 0.85 5.45
CA GLY A 34 12.11 0.10 6.22
C GLY A 34 12.73 0.92 7.36
N LEU A 35 12.99 2.21 7.16
CA LEU A 35 13.51 3.12 8.19
C LEU A 35 12.45 3.43 9.25
N ILE A 36 11.19 3.64 8.83
CA ILE A 36 10.06 3.88 9.74
C ILE A 36 9.87 2.68 10.67
N PHE A 37 9.79 1.47 10.12
CA PHE A 37 9.66 0.24 10.91
C PHE A 37 10.85 0.05 11.85
N HIS A 38 12.09 0.23 11.37
CA HIS A 38 13.26 0.08 12.22
C HIS A 38 13.26 1.09 13.38
N ALA A 39 12.92 2.35 13.12
CA ALA A 39 12.84 3.39 14.15
C ALA A 39 11.79 3.07 15.23
N ARG A 40 10.68 2.43 14.83
CA ARG A 40 9.63 1.95 15.75
C ARG A 40 10.05 0.70 16.51
N MET A 41 10.61 -0.30 15.84
CA MET A 41 11.13 -1.53 16.46
C MET A 41 12.17 -1.23 17.54
N ARG A 42 13.10 -0.30 17.27
CA ARG A 42 14.13 0.13 18.25
C ARG A 42 13.58 0.75 19.53
N ARG A 43 12.32 1.19 19.52
CA ARG A 43 11.65 1.85 20.65
C ARG A 43 10.46 1.03 21.15
N HIS A 44 10.28 -0.19 20.64
CA HIS A 44 9.18 -1.04 21.00
C HIS A 44 9.34 -1.50 22.46
N GLU A 45 8.27 -1.40 23.24
CA GLU A 45 8.31 -1.71 24.68
C GLU A 45 8.67 -3.17 24.99
N CYS A 46 8.29 -4.09 24.10
CA CYS A 46 8.61 -5.52 24.20
C CYS A 46 9.95 -5.92 23.53
N LEU A 47 10.82 -4.96 23.16
CA LEU A 47 12.12 -5.29 22.58
C LEU A 47 13.00 -6.00 23.64
N THR A 48 13.47 -7.21 23.32
CA THR A 48 14.30 -8.03 24.20
C THR A 48 15.68 -8.30 23.59
N ALA A 49 16.69 -8.45 24.46
CA ALA A 49 18.03 -8.89 24.06
C ALA A 49 18.17 -10.42 24.04
N ASP A 50 17.19 -11.16 24.55
CA ASP A 50 17.15 -12.62 24.52
C ASP A 50 16.35 -13.13 23.32
N PRO A 51 16.99 -13.73 22.29
CA PRO A 51 16.29 -14.26 21.12
C PRO A 51 15.31 -15.39 21.46
N ALA A 52 15.54 -16.16 22.53
CA ALA A 52 14.66 -17.26 22.91
C ALA A 52 13.33 -16.76 23.50
N ALA A 53 13.34 -15.59 24.14
CA ALA A 53 12.14 -14.92 24.64
C ALA A 53 11.36 -14.16 23.55
N ALA A 54 11.96 -13.94 22.38
CA ALA A 54 11.34 -13.16 21.32
C ALA A 54 10.14 -13.89 20.68
N ALA A 55 9.02 -13.18 20.52
CA ALA A 55 7.86 -13.67 19.78
C ALA A 55 8.12 -13.69 18.26
N VAL A 56 8.90 -12.72 17.77
CA VAL A 56 9.26 -12.51 16.37
C VAL A 56 10.68 -11.96 16.33
N VAL A 57 11.48 -12.39 15.36
CA VAL A 57 12.84 -11.87 15.12
C VAL A 57 12.80 -10.88 13.96
N TYR A 58 13.00 -9.59 14.25
CA TYR A 58 13.07 -8.56 13.22
C TYR A 58 14.49 -8.48 12.64
N VAL A 59 14.61 -8.58 11.31
CA VAL A 59 15.89 -8.40 10.58
C VAL A 59 15.91 -6.99 9.98
N PRO A 60 16.78 -6.08 10.47
CA PRO A 60 16.85 -4.70 9.99
C PRO A 60 17.65 -4.57 8.68
N PHE A 61 17.28 -5.35 7.66
CA PHE A 61 17.88 -5.30 6.33
C PHE A 61 17.10 -4.35 5.42
N TYR A 62 17.72 -3.26 4.97
CA TYR A 62 17.08 -2.25 4.13
C TYR A 62 17.05 -2.66 2.64
N ALA A 63 16.34 -3.75 2.34
CA ALA A 63 16.30 -4.37 1.01
C ALA A 63 15.95 -3.38 -0.12
N GLY A 64 15.05 -2.43 0.12
CA GLY A 64 14.61 -1.46 -0.88
C GLY A 64 15.62 -0.35 -1.14
N LEU A 65 16.49 -0.03 -0.18
CA LEU A 65 17.62 0.88 -0.40
C LEU A 65 18.73 0.16 -1.17
N ASP A 66 19.03 -1.08 -0.79
CA ASP A 66 19.98 -1.95 -1.52
C ASP A 66 19.57 -2.12 -2.99
N SER A 67 18.34 -2.59 -3.21
CA SER A 67 17.78 -2.77 -4.56
C SER A 67 17.85 -1.49 -5.38
N ALA A 68 17.54 -0.32 -4.79
CA ALA A 68 17.56 0.97 -5.47
C ALA A 68 18.92 1.34 -6.09
N MET A 69 20.03 0.85 -5.52
CA MET A 69 21.37 1.08 -6.05
C MET A 69 21.65 0.29 -7.34
N HIS A 70 20.85 -0.75 -7.61
CA HIS A 70 21.08 -1.72 -8.69
C HIS A 70 19.86 -1.94 -9.61
N LEU A 71 18.78 -1.14 -9.48
CA LEU A 71 17.58 -1.27 -10.31
C LEU A 71 17.90 -1.13 -11.80
N GLY A 72 17.54 -2.15 -12.59
CA GLY A 72 17.80 -2.19 -14.03
C GLY A 72 19.25 -2.49 -14.41
N SER A 73 20.12 -2.82 -13.43
CA SER A 73 21.50 -3.22 -13.68
C SER A 73 21.54 -4.51 -14.52
N LYS A 74 22.49 -4.56 -15.46
CA LYS A 74 22.83 -5.77 -16.22
C LYS A 74 23.87 -6.65 -15.51
N ASP A 75 24.55 -6.10 -14.49
CA ASP A 75 25.47 -6.84 -13.65
C ASP A 75 24.68 -7.58 -12.57
N LEU A 76 24.27 -8.82 -12.88
CA LEU A 76 23.44 -9.66 -12.01
C LEU A 76 24.18 -10.06 -10.72
N ALA A 77 25.50 -10.23 -10.81
CA ALA A 77 26.32 -10.58 -9.65
C ALA A 77 26.36 -9.43 -8.66
N ALA A 78 26.64 -8.21 -9.11
CA ALA A 78 26.61 -7.02 -8.25
C ALA A 78 25.19 -6.74 -7.72
N ARG A 79 24.17 -6.88 -8.58
CA ARG A 79 22.75 -6.64 -8.22
C ARG A 79 22.27 -7.51 -7.07
N ASP A 80 22.66 -8.79 -7.06
CA ASP A 80 22.19 -9.75 -6.05
C ASP A 80 23.19 -9.99 -4.92
N ALA A 81 24.38 -9.37 -4.95
CA ALA A 81 25.47 -9.67 -4.02
C ALA A 81 25.03 -9.54 -2.54
N LEU A 82 24.53 -8.36 -2.14
CA LEU A 82 24.13 -8.14 -0.75
C LEU A 82 22.92 -8.98 -0.35
N SER A 83 22.01 -9.23 -1.29
CA SER A 83 20.86 -10.12 -1.08
C SER A 83 21.30 -11.56 -0.83
N ARG A 84 22.32 -12.07 -1.54
CA ARG A 84 22.91 -13.40 -1.28
C ARG A 84 23.63 -13.43 0.06
N ASP A 85 24.48 -12.43 0.33
CA ASP A 85 25.25 -12.34 1.57
C ASP A 85 24.36 -12.35 2.81
N VAL A 86 23.25 -11.60 2.80
CA VAL A 86 22.33 -11.57 3.95
C VAL A 86 21.60 -12.90 4.12
N VAL A 87 21.19 -13.57 3.03
CA VAL A 87 20.52 -14.88 3.10
C VAL A 87 21.47 -15.94 3.66
N ASP A 88 22.70 -15.99 3.15
CA ASP A 88 23.73 -16.94 3.60
C ASP A 88 24.13 -16.68 5.04
N TRP A 89 24.26 -15.41 5.44
CA TRP A 89 24.53 -15.03 6.82
C TRP A 89 23.40 -15.44 7.77
N LEU A 90 22.14 -15.17 7.40
CA LEU A 90 20.96 -15.54 8.19
C LEU A 90 20.86 -17.05 8.37
N ALA A 91 21.04 -17.85 7.31
CA ALA A 91 20.94 -19.31 7.38
C ALA A 91 21.96 -19.96 8.36
N GLN A 92 23.03 -19.25 8.69
CA GLN A 92 24.05 -19.68 9.65
C GLN A 92 23.74 -19.31 11.10
N ARG A 93 22.75 -18.44 11.33
CA ARG A 93 22.40 -17.95 12.66
C ARG A 93 21.62 -18.99 13.48
N PRO A 94 21.97 -19.23 14.76
CA PRO A 94 21.16 -20.05 15.67
C PRO A 94 19.71 -19.57 15.74
N GLU A 95 19.51 -18.26 15.75
CA GLU A 95 18.20 -17.61 15.78
C GLU A 95 17.35 -18.03 14.57
N TRP A 96 17.96 -18.03 13.38
CA TRP A 96 17.31 -18.49 12.14
C TRP A 96 16.97 -19.97 12.19
N ARG A 97 17.93 -20.80 12.60
CA ARG A 97 17.81 -22.27 12.62
C ARG A 97 16.75 -22.77 13.59
N ALA A 98 16.46 -22.02 14.65
CA ALA A 98 15.47 -22.39 15.66
C ALA A 98 14.08 -22.66 15.06
N MET A 99 13.68 -21.89 14.04
CA MET A 99 12.37 -22.02 13.37
C MET A 99 12.49 -22.02 11.83
N GLY A 100 13.70 -22.18 11.30
CA GLY A 100 13.97 -22.14 9.86
C GLY A 100 13.51 -20.84 9.19
N GLY A 101 13.62 -19.70 9.89
CA GLY A 101 13.16 -18.40 9.43
C GLY A 101 11.65 -18.13 9.59
N ARG A 102 10.85 -19.09 10.02
CA ARG A 102 9.38 -18.95 10.11
C ARG A 102 8.88 -17.94 11.14
N ASP A 103 9.74 -17.49 12.04
CA ASP A 103 9.50 -16.43 13.02
C ASP A 103 10.24 -15.13 12.70
N HIS A 104 10.85 -15.02 11.53
CA HIS A 104 11.59 -13.84 11.10
C HIS A 104 10.71 -12.88 10.30
N LEU A 105 10.93 -11.58 10.52
CA LEU A 105 10.25 -10.47 9.88
C LEU A 105 11.26 -9.57 9.17
N LEU A 106 11.01 -9.30 7.88
CA LEU A 106 11.72 -8.31 7.07
C LEU A 106 10.75 -7.25 6.58
N VAL A 107 11.24 -6.02 6.40
CA VAL A 107 10.45 -4.91 5.84
C VAL A 107 11.22 -4.36 4.65
N SER A 108 10.68 -4.55 3.44
CA SER A 108 11.46 -4.33 2.23
C SER A 108 11.64 -2.85 1.89
N GLY A 109 10.64 -1.99 2.15
CA GLY A 109 10.67 -0.61 1.68
C GLY A 109 10.09 -0.39 0.28
N ARG A 110 9.90 -1.45 -0.51
CA ARG A 110 9.42 -1.40 -1.90
C ARG A 110 8.35 -2.47 -2.14
N GLY A 111 7.74 -2.47 -3.32
CA GLY A 111 6.79 -3.52 -3.71
C GLY A 111 7.51 -4.86 -3.90
N THR A 112 6.79 -5.97 -3.67
CA THR A 112 7.35 -7.33 -3.84
C THR A 112 7.92 -7.57 -5.23
N TRP A 113 7.38 -6.87 -6.25
CA TRP A 113 7.80 -6.99 -7.65
C TRP A 113 9.28 -6.68 -7.87
N ASP A 114 9.87 -5.84 -7.00
CA ASP A 114 11.29 -5.46 -7.06
C ASP A 114 12.21 -6.56 -6.51
N PHE A 115 11.68 -7.66 -5.94
CA PHE A 115 12.47 -8.68 -5.22
C PHE A 115 12.21 -10.13 -5.64
N ILE A 116 11.22 -10.37 -6.51
CA ILE A 116 10.86 -11.69 -7.02
C ILE A 116 11.38 -11.93 -8.44
N VAL A 117 12.46 -11.23 -8.82
CA VAL A 117 13.06 -11.35 -10.16
C VAL A 117 13.86 -12.63 -10.22
N ASN A 118 13.74 -13.37 -11.33
CA ASN A 118 14.58 -14.55 -11.55
C ASN A 118 16.07 -14.12 -11.50
N PRO A 119 16.93 -14.83 -10.73
CA PRO A 119 18.34 -14.47 -10.57
C PRO A 119 19.10 -14.35 -11.90
N ASP A 120 18.70 -15.10 -12.92
CA ASP A 120 19.35 -15.10 -14.24
C ASP A 120 18.71 -14.12 -15.23
N ALA A 121 17.62 -13.44 -14.85
CA ALA A 121 16.92 -12.50 -15.73
C ALA A 121 17.48 -11.08 -15.58
N VAL A 122 17.75 -10.44 -16.73
CA VAL A 122 17.98 -8.99 -16.80
C VAL A 122 16.64 -8.28 -16.68
N GLY A 123 16.56 -7.27 -15.81
CA GLY A 123 15.31 -6.55 -15.59
C GLY A 123 15.36 -5.58 -14.42
N TRP A 124 14.20 -5.06 -14.08
CA TRP A 124 13.98 -4.19 -12.92
C TRP A 124 13.80 -5.03 -11.65
N GLY A 125 14.54 -4.73 -10.58
CA GLY A 125 14.51 -5.47 -9.31
C GLY A 125 15.65 -6.48 -9.15
N ASN A 126 15.66 -7.22 -8.04
CA ASN A 126 16.65 -8.23 -7.66
C ASN A 126 16.00 -9.56 -7.24
N ALA A 127 16.82 -10.56 -6.90
CA ALA A 127 16.36 -11.92 -6.62
C ALA A 127 16.12 -12.24 -5.13
N LEU A 128 16.17 -11.27 -4.22
CA LEU A 128 16.16 -11.50 -2.77
C LEU A 128 15.08 -12.50 -2.31
N MET A 129 13.83 -12.28 -2.72
CA MET A 129 12.68 -13.07 -2.29
C MET A 129 12.49 -14.37 -3.09
N THR A 130 13.47 -14.74 -3.93
CA THR A 130 13.50 -16.02 -4.66
C THR A 130 14.44 -17.04 -4.03
N PHE A 131 15.33 -16.61 -3.12
CA PHE A 131 16.31 -17.52 -2.53
C PHE A 131 15.65 -18.52 -1.56
N PRO A 132 15.89 -19.84 -1.71
CA PRO A 132 15.17 -20.85 -0.93
C PRO A 132 15.24 -20.66 0.58
N ALA A 133 16.39 -20.22 1.09
CA ALA A 133 16.57 -20.04 2.52
C ALA A 133 15.61 -18.99 3.10
N ILE A 134 15.29 -17.91 2.38
CA ILE A 134 14.50 -16.79 2.93
C ILE A 134 12.98 -16.92 2.72
N LEU A 135 12.53 -17.89 1.92
CA LEU A 135 11.10 -18.09 1.59
C LEU A 135 10.21 -18.31 2.82
N ASN A 136 10.75 -18.81 3.92
CA ASN A 136 10.00 -19.07 5.14
C ASN A 136 9.74 -17.81 6.00
N ALA A 137 10.53 -16.75 5.80
CA ALA A 137 10.38 -15.50 6.54
C ALA A 137 9.17 -14.70 6.07
N THR A 138 8.67 -13.83 6.95
CA THR A 138 7.58 -12.90 6.63
C THR A 138 8.17 -11.60 6.11
N PHE A 139 7.70 -11.14 4.95
CA PHE A 139 8.05 -9.86 4.36
C PHE A 139 6.87 -8.88 4.47
N LEU A 140 7.13 -7.67 4.94
CA LEU A 140 6.22 -6.55 4.76
C LEU A 140 6.72 -5.70 3.59
N THR A 141 5.84 -5.50 2.62
CA THR A 141 6.13 -4.80 1.37
C THR A 141 5.11 -3.70 1.17
N THR A 142 5.42 -2.68 0.36
CA THR A 142 4.41 -1.65 0.01
C THR A 142 3.40 -2.18 -1.02
N GLU A 143 3.70 -3.29 -1.67
CA GLU A 143 2.77 -4.07 -2.48
C GLU A 143 3.10 -5.56 -2.35
N ALA A 144 2.07 -6.40 -2.27
CA ALA A 144 2.23 -7.85 -2.15
C ALA A 144 1.69 -8.63 -3.35
N SER A 145 2.22 -9.85 -3.50
CA SER A 145 1.85 -10.76 -4.57
C SER A 145 0.57 -11.51 -4.18
N PRO A 146 -0.47 -11.54 -5.02
CA PRO A 146 -1.64 -12.38 -4.78
C PRO A 146 -1.36 -13.88 -5.00
N TRP A 147 -0.10 -14.26 -5.27
CA TRP A 147 0.32 -15.62 -5.60
C TRP A 147 1.44 -16.16 -4.71
N HIS A 148 2.06 -15.31 -3.87
CA HIS A 148 3.04 -15.71 -2.87
C HIS A 148 2.45 -15.47 -1.48
N GLY A 149 2.80 -16.32 -0.52
CA GLY A 149 2.17 -16.32 0.81
C GLY A 149 3.06 -15.85 1.95
N ASN A 150 4.28 -15.43 1.62
CA ASN A 150 5.28 -14.97 2.57
C ASN A 150 5.47 -13.45 2.57
N ASP A 151 4.81 -12.71 1.68
CA ASP A 151 4.78 -11.25 1.65
C ASP A 151 3.38 -10.67 1.91
N PHE A 152 3.33 -9.57 2.65
CA PHE A 152 2.09 -8.91 3.07
C PHE A 152 2.18 -7.41 2.81
N ALA A 153 1.17 -6.87 2.13
CA ALA A 153 1.17 -5.45 1.80
C ALA A 153 0.78 -4.63 3.01
N VAL A 154 1.62 -3.64 3.32
CA VAL A 154 1.33 -2.60 4.29
C VAL A 154 1.22 -1.25 3.57
N PRO A 155 0.42 -0.31 4.08
CA PRO A 155 0.22 1.01 3.49
C PRO A 155 1.54 1.70 3.13
N PHE A 156 1.58 2.37 1.97
CA PHE A 156 2.71 3.23 1.64
C PHE A 156 2.86 4.32 2.72
N PRO A 157 4.10 4.72 3.07
CA PRO A 157 4.32 5.85 3.95
C PRO A 157 3.59 7.11 3.47
N SER A 158 2.91 7.78 4.39
CA SER A 158 2.29 9.08 4.14
C SER A 158 3.23 10.23 4.53
N HIS A 159 2.83 11.46 4.23
CA HIS A 159 3.53 12.65 4.72
C HIS A 159 3.12 13.03 6.15
N PHE A 160 2.07 12.42 6.70
CA PHE A 160 1.55 12.72 8.03
C PHE A 160 1.95 11.62 9.02
N HIS A 161 2.76 12.01 10.00
CA HIS A 161 3.27 11.20 11.09
C HIS A 161 2.88 11.81 12.44
N PRO A 162 1.63 11.60 12.90
CA PRO A 162 1.13 12.21 14.12
C PRO A 162 1.92 11.76 15.35
N SER A 163 2.04 12.66 16.32
CA SER A 163 2.70 12.37 17.61
C SER A 163 1.75 12.22 18.81
N SER A 164 0.46 12.47 18.61
CA SER A 164 -0.57 12.45 19.66
C SER A 164 -1.93 11.99 19.12
N ASP A 165 -2.82 11.52 20.00
CA ASP A 165 -4.21 11.21 19.62
C ASP A 165 -4.95 12.45 19.08
N ALA A 166 -4.67 13.63 19.65
CA ALA A 166 -5.29 14.89 19.25
C ALA A 166 -4.97 15.31 17.80
N GLU A 167 -3.74 15.04 17.32
CA GLU A 167 -3.39 15.27 15.92
C GLU A 167 -4.19 14.38 14.97
N VAL A 168 -4.44 13.13 15.36
CA VAL A 168 -5.24 12.19 14.55
C VAL A 168 -6.70 12.61 14.54
N THR A 169 -7.30 12.88 15.70
CA THR A 169 -8.71 13.29 15.79
C THR A 169 -8.93 14.64 15.09
N GLY A 170 -8.03 15.60 15.29
CA GLY A 170 -8.11 16.89 14.61
C GLY A 170 -7.99 16.77 13.08
N TRP A 171 -7.18 15.84 12.60
CA TRP A 171 -7.12 15.54 11.17
C TRP A 171 -8.41 14.88 10.67
N GLN A 172 -8.97 13.92 11.41
CA GLN A 172 -10.25 13.27 11.08
C GLN A 172 -11.40 14.28 11.04
N ASP A 173 -11.50 15.18 12.02
CA ASP A 173 -12.52 16.22 12.10
C ASP A 173 -12.41 17.17 10.90
N ARG A 174 -11.18 17.64 10.59
CA ARG A 174 -10.92 18.48 9.40
C ARG A 174 -11.44 17.83 8.12
N VAL A 175 -11.08 16.58 7.86
CA VAL A 175 -11.49 15.91 6.61
C VAL A 175 -12.94 15.46 6.63
N TYR A 176 -13.57 15.34 7.80
CA TYR A 176 -15.00 15.11 7.97
C TYR A 176 -15.80 16.35 7.57
N GLU A 177 -15.44 17.52 8.11
CA GLU A 177 -16.11 18.80 7.90
C GLU A 177 -15.88 19.41 6.50
N MET A 178 -14.89 18.87 5.77
CA MET A 178 -14.49 19.43 4.48
C MET A 178 -15.60 19.40 3.43
N ASP A 179 -15.87 20.55 2.82
CA ASP A 179 -16.73 20.66 1.65
C ASP A 179 -16.01 20.15 0.39
N ARG A 180 -16.73 19.39 -0.43
CA ARG A 180 -16.18 18.68 -1.61
C ARG A 180 -16.88 19.14 -2.86
N SER A 181 -16.28 20.13 -3.51
CA SER A 181 -16.86 20.78 -4.70
C SER A 181 -16.85 19.90 -5.96
N PHE A 182 -16.02 18.86 -6.00
CA PHE A 182 -15.91 17.96 -7.15
C PHE A 182 -16.51 16.59 -6.84
N LEU A 183 -17.22 16.01 -7.81
CA LEU A 183 -17.68 14.63 -7.69
C LEU A 183 -16.47 13.69 -7.65
N TRP A 184 -15.49 13.91 -8.53
CA TRP A 184 -14.34 13.03 -8.60
C TRP A 184 -13.04 13.75 -8.93
N GLY A 185 -11.91 13.13 -8.56
CA GLY A 185 -10.59 13.73 -8.71
C GLY A 185 -9.53 12.73 -9.09
N PHE A 186 -8.55 13.20 -9.89
CA PHE A 186 -7.35 12.44 -10.23
C PHE A 186 -6.08 13.27 -9.98
N ALA A 187 -5.21 12.76 -9.11
CA ALA A 187 -3.84 13.24 -8.97
C ALA A 187 -2.88 12.28 -9.71
N GLY A 188 -2.40 12.68 -10.88
CA GLY A 188 -1.49 11.88 -11.68
C GLY A 188 -1.31 12.38 -13.11
N GLY A 189 -0.16 12.04 -13.71
CA GLY A 189 0.18 12.43 -15.08
C GLY A 189 -0.18 11.35 -16.10
N ALA A 190 -0.07 11.70 -17.39
CA ALA A 190 -0.11 10.71 -18.47
C ALA A 190 1.10 9.79 -18.38
N ARG A 191 1.02 8.62 -19.04
CA ARG A 191 2.18 7.77 -19.31
C ARG A 191 2.45 7.75 -20.80
N ASP A 192 3.72 7.70 -21.15
CA ASP A 192 4.16 7.62 -22.54
C ASP A 192 3.65 6.31 -23.17
N GLY A 193 3.20 6.37 -24.42
CA GLY A 193 3.06 5.20 -25.27
C GLY A 193 1.65 4.66 -25.59
N SER A 194 0.54 5.13 -24.97
CA SER A 194 -0.81 4.73 -25.43
C SER A 194 -1.97 5.59 -24.92
N GLN A 195 -2.83 6.03 -25.85
CA GLN A 195 -4.12 6.68 -25.57
C GLN A 195 -5.22 5.70 -25.09
N ARG A 196 -4.95 4.39 -25.11
CA ARG A 196 -5.87 3.33 -24.69
C ARG A 196 -5.58 2.80 -23.29
N THR A 197 -4.90 3.58 -22.44
CA THR A 197 -4.75 3.21 -21.03
C THR A 197 -5.91 3.77 -20.22
N VAL A 198 -6.29 3.09 -19.13
CA VAL A 198 -7.29 3.62 -18.17
C VAL A 198 -6.92 5.04 -17.69
N ARG A 199 -5.62 5.34 -17.58
CA ARG A 199 -5.11 6.66 -17.20
C ARG A 199 -5.40 7.73 -18.25
N ALA A 200 -5.20 7.40 -19.53
CA ALA A 200 -5.56 8.28 -20.63
C ALA A 200 -7.08 8.54 -20.66
N GLN A 201 -7.89 7.49 -20.49
CA GLN A 201 -9.36 7.61 -20.43
C GLN A 201 -9.83 8.47 -19.24
N ILE A 202 -9.25 8.28 -18.05
CA ILE A 202 -9.49 9.12 -16.88
C ILE A 202 -9.21 10.60 -17.19
N MET A 203 -8.05 10.90 -17.78
CA MET A 203 -7.67 12.28 -18.08
C MET A 203 -8.56 12.89 -19.18
N GLU A 204 -8.94 12.10 -20.18
CA GLU A 204 -9.86 12.52 -21.24
C GLU A 204 -11.26 12.82 -20.70
N GLN A 205 -11.85 11.91 -19.92
CA GLN A 205 -13.16 12.11 -19.30
C GLN A 205 -13.14 13.31 -18.34
N CYS A 206 -12.09 13.43 -17.51
CA CYS A 206 -11.95 14.55 -16.59
C CYS A 206 -11.83 15.89 -17.32
N GLY A 207 -11.04 15.96 -18.39
CA GLY A 207 -10.87 17.18 -19.19
C GLY A 207 -12.14 17.68 -19.91
N ARG A 208 -13.19 16.84 -19.98
CA ARG A 208 -14.50 17.18 -20.52
C ARG A 208 -15.55 17.46 -19.45
N SER A 209 -15.24 17.25 -18.17
CA SER A 209 -16.16 17.39 -17.05
C SER A 209 -15.87 18.64 -16.22
N SER A 210 -16.92 19.37 -15.86
CA SER A 210 -16.85 20.43 -14.84
C SER A 210 -16.92 19.90 -13.41
N ARG A 211 -17.21 18.61 -13.22
CA ARG A 211 -17.35 17.93 -11.93
C ARG A 211 -16.11 17.12 -11.55
N CYS A 212 -15.05 17.20 -12.36
CA CYS A 212 -13.78 16.53 -12.13
C CYS A 212 -12.64 17.50 -11.79
N ALA A 213 -11.85 17.19 -10.77
CA ALA A 213 -10.58 17.85 -10.50
C ALA A 213 -9.39 17.03 -11.06
N LEU A 214 -8.49 17.67 -11.81
CA LEU A 214 -7.26 17.05 -12.31
C LEU A 214 -6.03 17.79 -11.82
N LEU A 215 -5.10 17.05 -11.20
CA LEU A 215 -3.75 17.52 -10.92
C LEU A 215 -2.78 16.67 -11.73
N GLY A 216 -2.26 17.27 -12.81
CA GLY A 216 -1.14 16.69 -13.55
C GLY A 216 0.14 16.71 -12.73
N VAL A 217 1.07 15.80 -13.05
CA VAL A 217 2.42 15.83 -12.49
C VAL A 217 3.29 16.66 -13.45
N PRO A 218 4.02 17.70 -12.97
CA PRO A 218 4.82 18.58 -13.84
C PRO A 218 5.89 17.85 -14.65
N ALA A 219 6.47 16.79 -14.06
CA ALA A 219 7.42 15.87 -14.67
C ALA A 219 7.44 14.54 -13.88
N PRO A 220 7.84 13.40 -14.46
CA PRO A 220 8.01 12.15 -13.73
C PRO A 220 8.85 12.35 -12.45
N GLY A 221 8.39 11.80 -11.32
CA GLY A 221 9.09 11.92 -10.03
C GLY A 221 8.81 13.18 -9.21
N HIS A 222 8.13 14.20 -9.76
CA HIS A 222 7.82 15.44 -9.03
C HIS A 222 6.42 15.41 -8.40
N TYR A 223 6.27 14.65 -7.31
CA TYR A 223 5.04 14.67 -6.50
C TYR A 223 5.03 15.88 -5.56
N ALA A 224 4.00 16.72 -5.65
CA ALA A 224 3.81 17.87 -4.77
C ALA A 224 2.73 17.52 -3.73
N PRO A 225 3.10 17.04 -2.54
CA PRO A 225 2.15 16.43 -1.61
C PRO A 225 1.06 17.40 -1.18
N GLY A 226 1.40 18.66 -0.91
CA GLY A 226 0.40 19.67 -0.58
C GLY A 226 -0.64 19.88 -1.69
N ARG A 227 -0.23 19.99 -2.96
CA ARG A 227 -1.16 20.15 -4.08
C ARG A 227 -2.02 18.91 -4.29
N ALA A 228 -1.43 17.73 -4.17
CA ALA A 228 -2.16 16.48 -4.28
C ALA A 228 -3.21 16.36 -3.17
N MET A 229 -2.83 16.61 -1.90
CA MET A 229 -3.76 16.60 -0.78
C MET A 229 -4.93 17.56 -1.00
N ARG A 230 -4.69 18.81 -1.45
CA ARG A 230 -5.79 19.76 -1.77
C ARG A 230 -6.78 19.20 -2.78
N LEU A 231 -6.29 18.59 -3.86
CA LEU A 231 -7.18 18.01 -4.86
C LEU A 231 -8.00 16.87 -4.25
N LEU A 232 -7.35 15.96 -3.53
CA LEU A 232 -8.02 14.79 -2.95
C LEU A 232 -9.05 15.21 -1.89
N GLU A 233 -8.72 16.22 -1.09
CA GLU A 233 -9.59 16.86 -0.10
C GLU A 233 -10.84 17.47 -0.75
N SER A 234 -10.73 18.01 -1.96
CA SER A 234 -11.83 18.69 -2.68
C SER A 234 -12.82 17.78 -3.43
N ALA A 235 -12.55 16.47 -3.53
CA ALA A 235 -13.32 15.54 -4.35
C ALA A 235 -14.01 14.45 -3.51
N GLU A 236 -15.25 14.05 -3.83
CA GLU A 236 -15.94 12.95 -3.14
C GLU A 236 -15.27 11.60 -3.42
N PHE A 237 -14.91 11.35 -4.68
CA PHE A 237 -14.30 10.11 -5.16
C PHE A 237 -12.94 10.36 -5.79
N CYS A 238 -11.92 9.56 -5.47
CA CYS A 238 -10.58 9.74 -5.99
C CYS A 238 -10.13 8.51 -6.76
N VAL A 239 -9.89 8.69 -8.07
CA VAL A 239 -9.56 7.57 -8.95
C VAL A 239 -8.10 7.11 -8.78
N GLN A 240 -7.95 5.81 -8.55
CA GLN A 240 -6.69 5.14 -8.28
C GLN A 240 -6.36 4.08 -9.35
N PRO A 241 -6.09 4.47 -10.62
CA PRO A 241 -5.62 3.51 -11.62
C PRO A 241 -4.21 3.04 -11.28
N ARG A 242 -3.86 1.86 -11.79
CA ARG A 242 -2.54 1.22 -11.60
C ARG A 242 -1.38 2.17 -11.92
N GLY A 243 -0.33 2.03 -11.11
CA GLY A 243 0.97 2.66 -11.29
C GLY A 243 1.94 1.74 -11.99
N ASP A 244 3.22 1.79 -11.61
CA ASP A 244 4.23 0.83 -12.09
C ASP A 244 3.91 -0.56 -11.53
N GLY A 245 3.41 -0.60 -10.28
CA GLY A 245 2.67 -1.72 -9.72
C GLY A 245 1.15 -1.57 -9.80
N TYR A 246 0.44 -2.39 -9.02
CA TYR A 246 -1.01 -2.38 -8.92
C TYR A 246 -1.51 -1.21 -8.06
N THR A 247 -0.78 -0.86 -7.00
CA THR A 247 -1.14 0.22 -6.08
C THR A 247 -0.19 1.39 -6.19
N ARG A 248 -0.62 2.55 -5.69
CA ARG A 248 0.17 3.78 -5.63
C ARG A 248 0.09 4.34 -4.22
N LYS A 249 1.15 5.04 -3.79
CA LYS A 249 1.13 5.84 -2.55
C LYS A 249 -0.12 6.73 -2.42
N SER A 250 -0.55 7.33 -3.53
CA SER A 250 -1.75 8.17 -3.60
C SER A 250 -3.05 7.49 -3.13
N THR A 251 -3.08 6.16 -3.09
CA THR A 251 -4.22 5.39 -2.55
C THR A 251 -4.43 5.68 -1.08
N PHE A 252 -3.34 5.72 -0.31
CA PHE A 252 -3.39 5.99 1.12
C PHE A 252 -3.53 7.49 1.39
N ASP A 253 -2.96 8.35 0.54
CA ASP A 253 -3.21 9.80 0.59
C ASP A 253 -4.70 10.11 0.33
N THR A 254 -5.39 9.34 -0.53
CA THR A 254 -6.84 9.44 -0.73
C THR A 254 -7.62 9.12 0.54
N ILE A 255 -7.24 8.05 1.25
CA ILE A 255 -7.88 7.70 2.53
C ILE A 255 -7.63 8.79 3.56
N LEU A 256 -6.39 9.29 3.65
CA LEU A 256 -6.02 10.41 4.53
C LEU A 256 -6.79 11.68 4.21
N ALA A 257 -7.05 11.97 2.94
CA ALA A 257 -7.84 13.11 2.54
C ALA A 257 -9.35 12.93 2.75
N GLY A 258 -9.82 11.81 3.32
CA GLY A 258 -11.24 11.49 3.48
C GLY A 258 -11.99 11.26 2.17
N CYS A 259 -11.27 11.05 1.06
CA CYS A 259 -11.84 10.84 -0.26
C CYS A 259 -12.09 9.35 -0.52
N ILE A 260 -13.20 8.99 -1.15
CA ILE A 260 -13.54 7.58 -1.40
C ILE A 260 -12.68 7.04 -2.55
N PRO A 261 -11.81 6.03 -2.34
CA PRO A 261 -11.01 5.46 -3.42
C PRO A 261 -11.88 4.79 -4.49
N VAL A 262 -11.51 5.01 -5.75
CA VAL A 262 -12.08 4.30 -6.90
C VAL A 262 -10.99 3.47 -7.57
N PHE A 263 -11.09 2.15 -7.50
CA PHE A 263 -10.10 1.21 -8.03
C PHE A 263 -10.54 0.60 -9.36
N PHE A 264 -9.55 0.26 -10.19
CA PHE A 264 -9.75 -0.35 -11.52
C PHE A 264 -9.24 -1.79 -11.63
N HIS A 265 -8.66 -2.31 -10.55
CA HIS A 265 -8.19 -3.68 -10.46
C HIS A 265 -8.29 -4.16 -9.00
N PRO A 266 -8.77 -5.39 -8.72
CA PRO A 266 -8.94 -5.86 -7.34
C PRO A 266 -7.60 -5.97 -6.59
N VAL A 267 -6.52 -6.34 -7.29
CA VAL A 267 -5.17 -6.36 -6.69
C VAL A 267 -4.77 -4.99 -6.17
N SER A 268 -5.25 -3.86 -6.72
CA SER A 268 -4.85 -2.52 -6.24
C SER A 268 -5.19 -2.26 -4.77
N ALA A 269 -6.10 -3.01 -4.16
CA ALA A 269 -6.40 -2.89 -2.74
C ALA A 269 -6.83 -4.23 -2.10
N TYR A 270 -7.90 -4.81 -2.63
CA TYR A 270 -8.72 -5.83 -1.97
C TYR A 270 -7.99 -7.15 -1.71
N LEU A 271 -7.01 -7.48 -2.56
CA LEU A 271 -6.28 -8.75 -2.50
C LEU A 271 -4.91 -8.65 -1.82
N GLN A 272 -4.50 -7.48 -1.32
CA GLN A 272 -3.16 -7.33 -0.75
C GLN A 272 -3.13 -6.61 0.61
N TYR A 273 -3.97 -5.61 0.86
CA TYR A 273 -3.97 -4.89 2.16
C TYR A 273 -4.97 -5.49 3.15
N ILE A 274 -5.03 -6.82 3.22
CA ILE A 274 -6.01 -7.61 3.95
C ILE A 274 -5.98 -7.36 5.47
N TRP A 275 -4.87 -6.83 5.99
CA TRP A 275 -4.70 -6.48 7.40
C TRP A 275 -5.16 -5.05 7.72
N HIS A 276 -5.19 -4.17 6.73
CA HIS A 276 -5.39 -2.73 6.90
C HIS A 276 -6.72 -2.23 6.34
N LEU A 277 -7.30 -2.93 5.35
CA LEU A 277 -8.55 -2.53 4.71
C LEU A 277 -9.70 -3.50 5.03
N PRO A 278 -10.95 -3.00 5.14
CA PRO A 278 -12.11 -3.85 5.36
C PRO A 278 -12.30 -4.88 4.24
N ARG A 279 -12.75 -6.09 4.59
CA ARG A 279 -13.04 -7.12 3.58
C ARG A 279 -14.18 -6.76 2.64
N ASP A 280 -15.24 -6.13 3.15
CA ASP A 280 -16.30 -5.62 2.29
C ASP A 280 -15.81 -4.34 1.61
N HIS A 281 -15.22 -4.48 0.42
CA HIS A 281 -14.65 -3.37 -0.33
C HIS A 281 -15.65 -2.24 -0.63
N ARG A 282 -16.92 -2.61 -0.79
CA ARG A 282 -18.06 -1.69 -1.01
C ARG A 282 -18.39 -0.85 0.21
N SER A 283 -17.80 -1.12 1.37
CA SER A 283 -17.96 -0.29 2.56
C SER A 283 -17.12 0.98 2.50
N TYR A 284 -16.02 1.00 1.74
CA TYR A 284 -15.07 2.12 1.74
C TYR A 284 -14.61 2.58 0.35
N SER A 285 -14.94 1.85 -0.72
CA SER A 285 -14.42 2.13 -2.07
C SER A 285 -15.41 1.75 -3.17
N VAL A 286 -15.13 2.24 -4.39
CA VAL A 286 -15.86 1.88 -5.61
C VAL A 286 -14.92 1.10 -6.53
N PHE A 287 -15.43 0.01 -7.12
CA PHE A 287 -14.70 -0.75 -8.13
C PHE A 287 -15.31 -0.51 -9.52
N ILE A 288 -14.49 -0.05 -10.46
CA ILE A 288 -14.85 0.12 -11.87
C ILE A 288 -13.86 -0.68 -12.71
N PRO A 289 -14.22 -1.83 -13.28
CA PRO A 289 -13.29 -2.67 -14.03
C PRO A 289 -12.54 -1.90 -15.12
N HIS A 290 -11.23 -2.12 -15.23
CA HIS A 290 -10.39 -1.49 -16.27
C HIS A 290 -11.01 -1.65 -17.67
N GLY A 291 -11.44 -2.86 -18.03
CA GLY A 291 -12.03 -3.16 -19.33
C GLY A 291 -13.32 -2.39 -19.61
N ASP A 292 -14.13 -2.11 -18.58
CA ASP A 292 -15.34 -1.31 -18.76
C ASP A 292 -15.00 0.13 -19.19
N VAL A 293 -13.93 0.71 -18.64
CA VAL A 293 -13.50 2.08 -19.01
C VAL A 293 -12.78 2.10 -20.37
N VAL A 294 -11.87 1.16 -20.62
CA VAL A 294 -11.00 1.21 -21.80
C VAL A 294 -11.62 0.58 -23.04
N GLU A 295 -12.30 -0.56 -22.89
CA GLU A 295 -12.83 -1.33 -24.01
C GLU A 295 -14.30 -0.99 -24.28
N ARG A 296 -15.06 -0.72 -23.22
CA ARG A 296 -16.51 -0.42 -23.31
C ARG A 296 -16.82 1.07 -23.17
N ASN A 297 -15.80 1.91 -22.98
CA ASN A 297 -15.93 3.36 -22.86
C ASN A 297 -16.96 3.81 -21.80
N ALA A 298 -17.01 3.10 -20.67
CA ALA A 298 -17.89 3.44 -19.57
C ALA A 298 -17.53 4.82 -18.97
N SER A 299 -18.55 5.62 -18.69
CA SER A 299 -18.41 6.92 -18.05
C SER A 299 -18.19 6.74 -16.54
N ILE A 300 -17.02 7.14 -16.05
CA ILE A 300 -16.68 7.13 -14.62
C ILE A 300 -17.66 8.03 -13.86
N GLU A 301 -17.93 9.22 -14.38
CA GLU A 301 -18.84 10.18 -13.77
C GLU A 301 -20.27 9.65 -13.63
N GLU A 302 -20.78 8.95 -14.63
CA GLU A 302 -22.13 8.35 -14.56
C GLU A 302 -22.20 7.22 -13.54
N VAL A 303 -21.16 6.38 -13.46
CA VAL A 303 -21.09 5.30 -12.46
C VAL A 303 -21.12 5.91 -11.05
N LEU A 304 -20.28 6.92 -10.80
CA LEU A 304 -20.19 7.56 -9.49
C LEU A 304 -21.45 8.34 -9.12
N SER A 305 -22.07 9.03 -10.09
CA SER A 305 -23.31 9.81 -9.86
C SER A 305 -24.53 8.94 -9.52
N ARG A 306 -24.48 7.63 -9.80
CA ARG A 306 -25.57 6.69 -9.46
C ARG A 306 -25.51 6.24 -8.00
N ILE A 307 -24.41 6.52 -7.28
CA ILE A 307 -24.28 6.12 -5.88
C ILE A 307 -25.13 7.07 -5.02
N PRO A 308 -26.09 6.57 -4.23
CA PRO A 308 -26.95 7.44 -3.42
C PRO A 308 -26.14 8.25 -2.40
N PRO A 309 -26.48 9.53 -2.15
CA PRO A 309 -25.75 10.37 -1.20
C PRO A 309 -25.58 9.76 0.20
N ALA A 310 -26.61 9.05 0.69
CA ALA A 310 -26.54 8.34 1.97
C ALA A 310 -25.44 7.26 1.98
N LYS A 311 -25.25 6.56 0.85
CA LYS A 311 -24.19 5.56 0.71
C LYS A 311 -22.82 6.23 0.61
N VAL A 312 -22.71 7.36 -0.10
CA VAL A 312 -21.47 8.17 -0.14
C VAL A 312 -21.06 8.61 1.26
N ALA A 313 -21.99 9.13 2.06
CA ALA A 313 -21.73 9.52 3.45
C ALA A 313 -21.22 8.34 4.31
N GLN A 314 -21.86 7.16 4.20
CA GLN A 314 -21.41 5.96 4.90
C GLN A 314 -20.02 5.50 4.48
N MET A 315 -19.72 5.55 3.18
CA MET A 315 -18.40 5.18 2.66
C MET A 315 -17.33 6.15 3.16
N ARG A 316 -17.61 7.45 3.13
CA ARG A 316 -16.70 8.48 3.64
C ARG A 316 -16.42 8.32 5.13
N GLU A 317 -17.44 8.03 5.93
CA GLU A 317 -17.25 7.75 7.36
C GLU A 317 -16.31 6.55 7.58
N GLN A 318 -16.47 5.47 6.81
CA GLN A 318 -15.55 4.33 6.87
C GLN A 318 -14.13 4.71 6.44
N VAL A 319 -13.97 5.48 5.37
CA VAL A 319 -12.66 5.98 4.92
C VAL A 319 -11.97 6.79 6.04
N ILE A 320 -12.69 7.70 6.70
CA ILE A 320 -12.13 8.52 7.78
C ILE A 320 -11.76 7.66 9.00
N ARG A 321 -12.54 6.61 9.31
CA ARG A 321 -12.20 5.65 10.38
C ARG A 321 -10.93 4.85 10.11
N LEU A 322 -10.56 4.64 8.84
CA LEU A 322 -9.34 3.90 8.47
C LEU A 322 -8.06 4.71 8.65
N ILE A 323 -8.15 6.05 8.70
CA ILE A 323 -7.01 6.98 8.73
C ILE A 323 -5.88 6.53 9.68
N PRO A 324 -6.14 6.22 10.98
CA PRO A 324 -5.06 5.86 11.91
C PRO A 324 -4.31 4.60 11.45
N THR A 325 -5.04 3.60 10.96
CA THR A 325 -4.50 2.28 10.59
C THR A 325 -3.79 2.23 9.23
N VAL A 326 -3.79 3.35 8.49
CA VAL A 326 -3.10 3.49 7.20
C VAL A 326 -1.96 4.51 7.18
N LEU A 327 -1.71 5.17 8.31
CA LEU A 327 -0.55 6.05 8.51
C LEU A 327 0.45 5.43 9.48
N TYR A 328 1.60 6.08 9.62
CA TYR A 328 2.62 5.69 10.59
C TYR A 328 2.82 6.82 11.59
N ARG A 329 2.64 6.60 12.89
CA ARG A 329 2.91 7.63 13.90
C ARG A 329 4.41 7.92 14.02
N HIS A 330 4.73 9.12 14.48
CA HIS A 330 6.11 9.52 14.71
C HIS A 330 6.82 8.54 15.67
N PRO A 331 8.06 8.07 15.40
CA PRO A 331 8.71 7.05 16.22
C PRO A 331 8.95 7.43 17.69
N ALA A 332 8.99 8.72 17.99
CA ALA A 332 9.17 9.22 19.36
C ALA A 332 7.83 9.45 20.11
N ALA A 333 6.68 9.23 19.46
CA ALA A 333 5.37 9.39 20.08
C ALA A 333 5.21 8.44 21.28
N LYS A 334 4.65 8.93 22.38
CA LYS A 334 4.42 8.18 23.62
C LYS A 334 3.00 8.40 24.10
N GLY A 335 2.43 7.41 24.80
CA GLY A 335 1.12 7.52 25.42
C GLY A 335 -0.04 7.67 24.45
N VAL A 336 0.15 7.28 23.18
CA VAL A 336 -0.91 7.29 22.17
C VAL A 336 -1.79 6.05 22.31
N THR A 337 -3.09 6.20 22.03
CA THR A 337 -4.08 5.12 22.18
C THR A 337 -4.46 4.48 20.85
N PHE A 338 -4.37 5.21 19.74
CA PHE A 338 -4.65 4.66 18.42
C PHE A 338 -3.58 3.65 17.97
N LYS A 339 -4.01 2.60 17.26
CA LYS A 339 -3.13 1.69 16.52
C LYS A 339 -2.87 2.24 15.14
N ASP A 340 -1.60 2.33 14.77
CA ASP A 340 -1.20 2.76 13.43
C ASP A 340 -0.86 1.57 12.51
N ALA A 341 -0.45 1.84 11.27
CA ALA A 341 -0.12 0.78 10.32
C ALA A 341 1.04 -0.12 10.80
N PHE A 342 1.99 0.42 11.57
CA PHE A 342 3.04 -0.40 12.19
C PHE A 342 2.45 -1.35 13.23
N ASP A 343 1.60 -0.86 14.14
CA ASP A 343 1.03 -1.66 15.23
C ASP A 343 0.14 -2.78 14.66
N VAL A 344 -0.69 -2.46 13.66
CA VAL A 344 -1.53 -3.43 12.96
C VAL A 344 -0.69 -4.53 12.31
N ALA A 345 0.35 -4.16 11.55
CA ALA A 345 1.18 -5.14 10.86
C ALA A 345 1.94 -6.03 11.86
N LEU A 346 2.52 -5.45 12.91
CA LEU A 346 3.27 -6.20 13.92
C LEU A 346 2.40 -7.20 14.67
N GLU A 347 1.19 -6.80 15.09
CA GLU A 347 0.23 -7.70 15.75
C GLU A 347 -0.12 -8.90 14.86
N ARG A 348 -0.34 -8.66 13.56
CA ARG A 348 -0.64 -9.73 12.59
C ARG A 348 0.54 -10.67 12.37
N VAL A 349 1.77 -10.15 12.35
CA VAL A 349 2.98 -10.98 12.27
C VAL A 349 3.13 -11.83 13.54
N ILE A 350 2.93 -11.24 14.73
CA ILE A 350 2.99 -11.97 16.00
C ILE A 350 1.95 -13.09 16.02
N ASP A 351 0.70 -12.81 15.63
CA ASP A 351 -0.37 -13.81 15.55
C ASP A 351 -0.02 -14.96 14.60
N ARG A 352 0.54 -14.62 13.43
CA ARG A 352 0.99 -15.60 12.44
C ARG A 352 2.09 -16.51 13.01
N VAL A 353 3.11 -15.92 13.63
CA VAL A 353 4.21 -16.68 14.24
C VAL A 353 3.72 -17.52 15.41
N ALA A 354 2.81 -17.01 16.23
CA ALA A 354 2.20 -17.78 17.32
C ALA A 354 1.44 -19.02 16.80
N LYS A 355 0.69 -18.90 15.69
CA LYS A 355 0.04 -20.06 15.04
C LYS A 355 1.05 -21.07 14.52
N ARG A 356 2.13 -20.60 13.85
CA ARG A 356 3.24 -21.45 13.37
C ARG A 356 3.90 -22.21 14.52
N ARG A 357 4.22 -21.53 15.64
CA ARG A 357 4.83 -22.14 16.83
C ARG A 357 3.93 -23.18 17.50
N ARG A 358 2.62 -22.90 17.65
CA ARG A 358 1.67 -23.87 18.20
C ARG A 358 1.60 -25.15 17.37
N ALA A 359 1.47 -25.01 16.05
CA ALA A 359 1.43 -26.17 15.16
C ALA A 359 2.73 -26.99 15.19
N ALA A 360 3.90 -26.32 15.22
CA ALA A 360 5.19 -26.98 15.36
C ALA A 360 5.30 -27.75 16.68
N ALA A 361 4.83 -27.19 17.80
CA ALA A 361 4.79 -27.85 19.10
C ALA A 361 3.86 -29.09 19.11
N GLU A 362 2.82 -29.09 18.27
CA GLU A 362 1.92 -30.22 18.06
C GLU A 362 2.44 -31.23 17.01
N GLY A 363 3.65 -31.03 16.47
CA GLY A 363 4.23 -31.89 15.43
C GLY A 363 3.51 -31.80 14.07
N ARG A 364 2.71 -30.75 13.85
CA ARG A 364 1.97 -30.51 12.61
C ARG A 364 2.67 -29.47 11.74
N GLU A 365 2.66 -29.69 10.43
CA GLU A 365 3.01 -28.62 9.50
C GLU A 365 1.91 -27.56 9.49
N TYR A 366 2.28 -26.31 9.81
CA TYR A 366 1.42 -25.16 9.57
C TYR A 366 1.64 -24.67 8.15
N VAL A 367 0.64 -24.90 7.30
CA VAL A 367 0.54 -24.24 6.00
C VAL A 367 -0.18 -22.94 6.24
N ASP A 368 0.49 -21.83 5.94
CA ASP A 368 -0.20 -20.56 5.96
C ASP A 368 -1.27 -20.59 4.90
N SER A 369 -2.43 -20.13 5.30
CA SER A 369 -3.59 -20.09 4.43
C SER A 369 -3.45 -19.18 3.20
N ILE A 370 -2.34 -18.42 3.16
CA ILE A 370 -1.95 -17.50 2.09
C ILE A 370 -0.93 -18.16 1.14
N ASP A 371 -0.63 -19.46 1.26
CA ASP A 371 0.26 -20.16 0.32
C ASP A 371 -0.50 -20.83 -0.85
N GLY A 372 -0.05 -20.59 -2.09
CA GLY A 372 -0.49 -21.29 -3.31
C GLY A 372 -1.31 -20.46 -4.30
N LYS A 373 -1.63 -21.03 -5.46
CA LYS A 373 -2.30 -20.35 -6.61
C LYS A 373 -3.60 -19.61 -6.25
N PHE A 374 -4.29 -20.03 -5.19
CA PHE A 374 -5.55 -19.46 -4.74
C PHE A 374 -5.44 -18.74 -3.39
N SER A 375 -4.23 -18.41 -2.95
CA SER A 375 -3.98 -17.72 -1.67
C SER A 375 -4.85 -16.48 -1.49
N TRP A 376 -4.97 -15.66 -2.54
CA TRP A 376 -5.81 -14.47 -2.56
C TRP A 376 -7.30 -14.74 -2.24
N LYS A 377 -7.81 -15.96 -2.45
CA LYS A 377 -9.19 -16.33 -2.10
C LYS A 377 -9.35 -16.61 -0.61
N TYR A 378 -8.30 -17.09 0.05
CA TYR A 378 -8.38 -17.36 1.49
C TYR A 378 -8.64 -16.09 2.28
N ASP A 379 -8.01 -15.01 1.85
CA ASP A 379 -8.12 -13.70 2.49
C ASP A 379 -9.56 -13.15 2.49
N LEU A 380 -10.36 -13.61 1.52
CA LEU A 380 -11.75 -13.21 1.32
C LEU A 380 -12.75 -14.18 1.96
N ALA A 381 -12.49 -15.50 1.93
CA ALA A 381 -13.50 -16.51 2.23
C ALA A 381 -13.53 -16.98 3.71
N GLN A 382 -12.47 -16.78 4.50
CA GLN A 382 -12.25 -17.35 5.85
C GLN A 382 -12.31 -18.88 5.97
N ASP A 383 -12.84 -19.56 4.96
CA ASP A 383 -13.15 -20.98 4.93
C ASP A 383 -12.44 -21.61 3.73
N ARG A 384 -11.63 -22.62 4.03
CA ARG A 384 -10.83 -23.33 3.04
C ARG A 384 -11.71 -24.08 2.04
N GLU A 385 -12.89 -24.55 2.44
CA GLU A 385 -13.84 -25.27 1.56
C GLU A 385 -14.45 -24.32 0.51
N LYS A 386 -14.56 -23.03 0.82
CA LYS A 386 -15.09 -22.01 -0.09
C LYS A 386 -14.04 -21.43 -1.04
N MET A 387 -12.76 -21.78 -0.89
CA MET A 387 -11.69 -21.28 -1.79
C MET A 387 -11.85 -21.74 -3.24
N LEU A 388 -12.48 -22.90 -3.47
CA LEU A 388 -12.70 -23.40 -4.82
C LEU A 388 -13.96 -22.81 -5.47
N ALA A 389 -14.76 -22.07 -4.72
CA ALA A 389 -15.94 -21.42 -5.26
C ALA A 389 -15.54 -20.28 -6.22
N PRO A 390 -16.36 -20.02 -7.27
CA PRO A 390 -16.21 -18.84 -8.10
C PRO A 390 -16.27 -17.56 -7.24
N HIS A 391 -15.31 -16.68 -7.44
CA HIS A 391 -15.25 -15.36 -6.80
C HIS A 391 -15.40 -14.27 -7.87
N GLU A 392 -16.00 -13.13 -7.52
CA GLU A 392 -16.19 -12.00 -8.45
C GLU A 392 -14.87 -11.46 -9.04
N PHE A 393 -13.75 -11.77 -8.40
CA PHE A 393 -12.41 -11.37 -8.83
C PHE A 393 -11.66 -12.41 -9.67
N ASP A 394 -12.20 -13.62 -9.84
CA ASP A 394 -11.59 -14.67 -10.66
C ASP A 394 -11.18 -14.20 -12.08
N PRO A 395 -12.01 -13.39 -12.80
CA PRO A 395 -11.65 -12.92 -14.14
C PRO A 395 -10.42 -12.01 -14.21
N TYR A 396 -9.98 -11.44 -13.08
CA TYR A 396 -8.87 -10.48 -13.02
C TYR A 396 -7.54 -11.10 -12.57
N ILE A 397 -7.56 -12.35 -12.10
CA ILE A 397 -6.39 -13.03 -11.50
C ILE A 397 -5.94 -14.25 -12.31
N ASN A 398 -6.83 -14.84 -13.11
CA ASN A 398 -6.58 -16.07 -13.87
C ASN A 398 -6.04 -15.85 -15.30
N THR A 399 -5.59 -14.65 -15.64
CA THR A 399 -4.99 -14.32 -16.96
C THR A 399 -3.48 -14.32 -16.91
#